data_AF-A0A942R9F0-F1
#
_entry.id   AF-A0A942R9F0-F1
#
_cell.length_a   1.000
_cell.length_b   1.000
_cell.length_c   1.000
_cell.angle_alpha   90.00
_cell.angle_beta   90.00
_cell.angle_gamma   90.00
#
_symmetry.space_group_name_H-M   'P 1'
#
loop_
_entity.id
_entity.type
_entity.pdbx_description
1 polymer ?
#
loop_
_entity_poly.entity_id
_entity_poly.type
_entity_poly.pdbx_seq_one_letter_code
_entity_poly.pdbx_strand_id
1 'polypeptide(L)'
;MGLQVERIYGEDRYATAAEIAKKLPTYNKAVVAFGHDYRDALVAAPYAARLGQPVLLTRTTSLPVETETALQSASSTSLVGTADVVNNYVLGRLPSPTRVSASTHYSNAIAVANHFNFQAKHIFIGTGNNFADTIAGAVLASKHNTGFMLVGNTLPSEVKDYIINNGITQVTILGGPVAVSDAVADAIRSINSQKETTIVNGYTTPAVTDLKITHEPHRPEKDLEIQVYTHKNLNAQYEDVRMILGSKFSASVVEEVISYISQKTDWVPALPGKAFKSDGKTIEVGSADYSWQINIHIFNFTY
;
A
#
# COMPACT_ATOMS: atom_id res chain seq x y z
N MET A 1 -7.85 -37.32 20.25
CA MET A 1 -6.76 -36.74 19.42
C MET A 1 -5.47 -36.92 20.22
N GLY A 2 -4.60 -37.88 19.88
CA GLY A 2 -3.35 -38.13 20.61
C GLY A 2 -2.31 -37.02 20.36
N LEU A 3 -2.60 -35.80 20.81
CA LEU A 3 -1.75 -34.63 20.59
C LEU A 3 -0.61 -34.59 21.61
N GLN A 4 0.61 -34.31 21.13
CA GLN A 4 1.69 -33.85 21.98
C GLN A 4 1.53 -32.34 22.17
N VAL A 5 1.39 -31.90 23.43
CA VAL A 5 1.18 -30.49 23.78
C VAL A 5 2.45 -29.94 24.41
N GLU A 6 2.96 -28.86 23.84
CA GLU A 6 4.03 -28.06 24.42
C GLU A 6 3.56 -26.63 24.65
N ARG A 7 3.89 -26.06 25.82
CA ARG A 7 3.65 -24.66 26.14
C ARG A 7 4.99 -23.94 26.21
N ILE A 8 5.16 -22.92 25.37
CA ILE A 8 6.30 -22.00 25.41
C ILE A 8 5.80 -20.69 26.01
N TYR A 9 6.32 -20.31 27.17
CA TYR A 9 5.91 -19.10 27.89
C TYR A 9 6.99 -18.67 28.87
N GLY A 10 7.02 -17.38 29.20
CA GLY A 10 7.77 -16.85 30.34
C GLY A 10 6.86 -15.99 31.23
N GLU A 11 7.42 -15.45 32.30
CA GLU A 11 6.68 -14.62 33.27
C GLU A 11 6.12 -13.33 32.66
N ASP A 12 6.80 -12.81 31.63
CA ASP A 12 6.34 -11.68 30.84
C ASP A 12 6.67 -11.86 29.35
N ARG A 13 6.45 -10.79 28.57
CA ARG A 13 6.71 -10.78 27.12
C ARG A 13 8.20 -10.91 26.76
N TYR A 14 9.10 -10.45 27.62
CA TYR A 14 10.54 -10.51 27.40
C TYR A 14 11.04 -11.93 27.65
N ALA A 15 10.60 -12.53 28.76
CA ALA A 15 10.86 -13.93 29.08
C ALA A 15 10.27 -14.87 28.00
N THR A 16 9.04 -14.62 27.55
CA THR A 16 8.42 -15.43 26.49
C THR A 16 9.20 -15.34 25.17
N ALA A 17 9.68 -14.15 24.78
CA ALA A 17 10.51 -13.99 23.58
C ALA A 17 11.83 -14.76 23.71
N ALA A 18 12.46 -14.76 24.89
CA ALA A 18 13.66 -15.53 25.15
C ALA A 18 13.41 -17.05 25.10
N GLU A 19 12.28 -17.54 25.63
CA GLU A 19 11.91 -18.96 25.53
C GLU A 19 11.64 -19.39 24.08
N ILE A 20 11.03 -18.52 23.27
CA ILE A 20 10.85 -18.77 21.83
C ILE A 20 12.21 -18.84 21.13
N ALA A 21 13.16 -17.95 21.47
CA ALA A 21 14.50 -17.96 20.87
C ALA A 21 15.23 -19.29 21.11
N LYS A 22 15.05 -19.92 22.29
CA LYS A 22 15.61 -21.25 22.59
C LYS A 22 15.06 -22.38 21.72
N LYS A 23 13.91 -22.17 21.07
CA LYS A 23 13.30 -23.15 20.16
C LYS A 23 13.79 -23.02 18.72
N LEU A 24 14.49 -21.92 18.39
CA LEU A 24 15.08 -21.76 17.09
C LEU A 24 16.34 -22.63 16.97
N PRO A 25 16.73 -23.03 15.74
CA PRO A 25 18.08 -23.50 15.47
C PRO A 25 19.13 -22.48 15.93
N THR A 26 20.40 -22.88 15.95
CA THR A 26 21.49 -21.97 16.26
C THR A 26 21.44 -20.72 15.37
N TYR A 27 21.39 -19.55 16.00
CA TYR A 27 21.40 -18.25 15.35
C TYR A 27 22.65 -17.48 15.77
N ASN A 28 23.12 -16.58 14.90
CA ASN A 28 24.23 -15.66 15.19
C ASN A 28 23.80 -14.18 15.11
N LYS A 29 22.55 -13.91 14.72
CA LYS A 29 21.97 -12.57 14.60
C LYS A 29 20.60 -12.56 15.25
N ALA A 30 20.23 -11.41 15.82
CA ALA A 30 18.91 -11.21 16.42
C ALA A 30 18.34 -9.85 16.03
N VAL A 31 17.01 -9.79 15.98
CA VAL A 31 16.27 -8.53 15.90
C VAL A 31 15.84 -8.14 17.31
N VAL A 32 16.00 -6.88 17.66
CA VAL A 32 15.54 -6.32 18.93
C VAL A 32 14.51 -5.24 18.63
N ALA A 33 13.37 -5.28 19.31
CA ALA A 33 12.28 -4.31 19.14
C ALA A 33 11.72 -3.87 20.49
N PHE A 34 10.97 -2.77 20.51
CA PHE A 34 10.33 -2.29 21.73
C PHE A 34 9.21 -3.23 22.19
N GLY A 35 9.21 -3.56 23.48
CA GLY A 35 8.29 -4.55 24.02
C GLY A 35 6.86 -4.05 24.23
N HIS A 36 6.62 -2.73 24.39
CA HIS A 36 5.28 -2.22 24.70
C HIS A 36 4.44 -1.91 23.46
N ASP A 37 5.03 -1.88 22.26
CA ASP A 37 4.34 -1.71 20.98
C ASP A 37 4.73 -2.85 20.03
N TYR A 38 3.73 -3.50 19.44
CA TYR A 38 3.97 -4.68 18.61
C TYR A 38 4.43 -4.35 17.18
N ARG A 39 4.20 -3.13 16.68
CA ARG A 39 4.28 -2.82 15.25
C ARG A 39 5.69 -2.98 14.70
N ASP A 40 6.69 -2.54 15.46
CA ASP A 40 8.10 -2.66 15.09
C ASP A 40 8.55 -4.13 15.05
N ALA A 41 8.13 -4.94 16.03
CA ALA A 41 8.40 -6.38 16.04
C ALA A 41 7.66 -7.09 14.90
N LEU A 42 6.42 -6.70 14.63
CA LEU A 42 5.53 -7.27 13.63
C LEU A 42 6.11 -7.12 12.22
N VAL A 43 6.53 -5.92 11.83
CA VAL A 43 7.07 -5.67 10.48
C VAL A 43 8.44 -6.32 10.29
N ALA A 44 9.19 -6.54 11.37
CA ALA A 44 10.48 -7.23 11.32
C ALA A 44 10.36 -8.76 11.30
N ALA A 45 9.26 -9.32 11.81
CA ALA A 45 9.09 -10.76 11.98
C ALA A 45 9.25 -11.58 10.69
N PRO A 46 8.69 -11.20 9.52
CA PRO A 46 8.87 -11.96 8.29
C PRO A 46 10.32 -12.05 7.83
N TYR A 47 11.06 -10.95 8.00
CA TYR A 47 12.47 -10.87 7.64
C TYR A 47 13.36 -11.65 8.60
N ALA A 48 13.08 -11.55 9.91
CA ALA A 48 13.77 -12.30 10.94
C ALA A 48 13.55 -13.81 10.76
N ALA A 49 12.30 -14.23 10.52
CA ALA A 49 11.93 -15.62 10.31
C ALA A 49 12.63 -16.23 9.09
N ARG A 50 12.70 -15.51 7.96
CA ARG A 50 13.45 -15.94 6.76
C ARG A 50 14.91 -16.27 7.06
N LEU A 51 15.52 -15.51 7.96
CA LEU A 51 16.94 -15.63 8.29
C LEU A 51 17.20 -16.47 9.54
N GLY A 52 16.16 -17.11 10.12
CA GLY A 52 16.29 -17.89 11.35
C GLY A 52 16.71 -17.06 12.57
N GLN A 53 16.39 -15.76 12.58
CA GLN A 53 16.76 -14.83 13.65
C GLN A 53 15.62 -14.70 14.65
N PRO A 54 15.87 -14.75 15.97
CA PRO A 54 14.86 -14.43 16.96
C PRO A 54 14.50 -12.94 16.92
N VAL A 55 13.23 -12.64 17.19
CA VAL A 55 12.77 -11.30 17.55
C VAL A 55 12.70 -11.24 19.08
N LEU A 56 13.58 -10.45 19.67
CA LEU A 56 13.66 -10.21 21.11
C LEU A 56 13.13 -8.83 21.46
N LEU A 57 12.66 -8.66 22.69
CA LEU A 57 12.00 -7.44 23.12
C LEU A 57 12.84 -6.66 24.14
N THR A 58 12.72 -5.34 24.15
CA THR A 58 13.40 -4.48 25.14
C THR A 58 12.49 -3.37 25.69
N ARG A 59 12.94 -2.66 26.72
CA ARG A 59 12.29 -1.44 27.23
C ARG A 59 12.99 -0.20 26.67
N THR A 60 12.40 0.98 26.86
CA THR A 60 12.96 2.24 26.34
C THR A 60 14.34 2.55 26.90
N THR A 61 14.53 2.32 28.20
CA THR A 61 15.72 2.72 28.96
C THR A 61 16.45 1.55 29.61
N SER A 62 15.97 0.31 29.46
CA SER A 62 16.57 -0.87 30.06
C SER A 62 16.48 -2.09 29.15
N LEU A 63 17.53 -2.90 29.18
CA LEU A 63 17.58 -4.21 28.54
C LEU A 63 17.19 -5.27 29.59
N PRO A 64 16.05 -5.98 29.42
CA PRO A 64 15.66 -7.07 30.31
C PRO A 64 16.74 -8.16 30.36
N VAL A 65 16.89 -8.83 31.51
CA VAL A 65 17.93 -9.86 31.71
C VAL A 65 17.70 -11.07 30.81
N GLU A 66 16.44 -11.40 30.52
CA GLU A 66 16.04 -12.49 29.64
C GLU A 66 16.46 -12.22 28.20
N THR A 67 16.28 -10.98 27.75
CA THR A 67 16.73 -10.48 26.45
C THR A 67 18.26 -10.49 26.37
N GLU A 68 18.94 -9.98 27.38
CA GLU A 68 20.40 -9.98 27.46
C GLU A 68 20.97 -11.41 27.41
N THR A 69 20.34 -12.35 28.10
CA THR A 69 20.74 -13.77 28.08
C THR A 69 20.56 -14.37 26.68
N ALA A 70 19.41 -14.15 26.04
CA ALA A 70 19.16 -14.66 24.68
C ALA A 70 20.11 -14.04 23.64
N LEU A 71 20.59 -12.82 23.88
CA LEU A 71 21.55 -12.13 23.00
C LEU A 71 22.97 -12.68 23.08
N GLN A 72 23.32 -13.50 24.08
CA GLN A 72 24.66 -14.12 24.17
C GLN A 72 24.97 -15.03 22.96
N SER A 73 23.94 -15.58 22.32
CA SER A 73 24.09 -16.36 21.08
C SER A 73 24.22 -15.50 19.82
N ALA A 74 24.00 -14.19 19.89
CA ALA A 74 24.07 -13.29 18.74
C ALA A 74 25.37 -12.46 18.72
N SER A 75 26.07 -12.43 17.59
CA SER A 75 27.26 -11.59 17.37
C SER A 75 26.94 -10.19 16.86
N SER A 76 25.75 -10.00 16.27
CA SER A 76 25.28 -8.70 15.79
C SER A 76 23.76 -8.59 15.89
N THR A 77 23.25 -7.38 16.01
CA THR A 77 21.81 -7.13 16.21
C THR A 77 21.27 -6.05 15.29
N SER A 78 19.99 -6.15 14.97
CA SER A 78 19.23 -5.07 14.34
C SER A 78 18.22 -4.53 15.35
N LEU A 79 18.41 -3.29 15.80
CA LEU A 79 17.46 -2.62 16.70
C LEU A 79 16.43 -1.86 15.87
N VAL A 80 15.17 -2.31 15.90
CA VAL A 80 14.06 -1.66 15.20
C VAL A 80 13.42 -0.62 16.12
N GLY A 81 13.35 0.61 15.64
CA GLY A 81 12.74 1.74 16.36
C GLY A 81 13.69 2.93 16.57
N THR A 82 13.11 4.12 16.76
CA THR A 82 13.86 5.37 16.97
C THR A 82 14.54 5.42 18.35
N ALA A 83 15.40 6.42 18.55
CA ALA A 83 16.04 6.67 19.84
C ALA A 83 15.04 7.07 20.95
N ASP A 84 13.88 7.62 20.59
CA ASP A 84 12.84 8.00 21.56
C ASP A 84 12.09 6.77 22.09
N VAL A 85 11.95 5.73 21.24
CA VAL A 85 11.28 4.48 21.60
C VAL A 85 12.24 3.54 22.33
N VAL A 86 13.48 3.41 21.85
CA VAL A 86 14.56 2.65 22.49
C VAL A 86 15.83 3.48 22.45
N ASN A 87 16.27 3.97 23.61
CA ASN A 87 17.34 4.95 23.70
C ASN A 87 18.73 4.40 23.40
N ASN A 88 19.71 5.30 23.34
CA ASN A 88 21.09 4.93 23.03
C ASN A 88 21.79 4.18 24.16
N TYR A 89 21.28 4.24 25.41
CA TYR A 89 21.78 3.40 26.49
C TYR A 89 21.51 1.92 26.21
N VAL A 90 20.28 1.58 25.78
CA VAL A 90 19.96 0.21 25.38
C VAL A 90 20.74 -0.18 24.12
N LEU A 91 20.80 0.69 23.10
CA LEU A 91 21.58 0.44 21.89
C LEU A 91 23.03 0.06 22.21
N GLY A 92 23.70 0.79 23.10
CA GLY A 92 25.09 0.54 23.47
C GLY A 92 25.35 -0.79 24.20
N ARG A 93 24.30 -1.47 24.68
CA ARG A 93 24.38 -2.78 25.33
C ARG A 93 24.17 -3.95 24.37
N LEU A 94 23.76 -3.68 23.13
CA LEU A 94 23.48 -4.72 22.15
C LEU A 94 24.76 -5.17 21.42
N PRO A 95 24.90 -6.46 21.04
CA PRO A 95 26.01 -6.93 20.22
C PRO A 95 26.00 -6.26 18.84
N SER A 96 27.10 -5.61 18.46
CA SER A 96 27.34 -4.94 17.15
C SER A 96 26.05 -4.40 16.49
N PRO A 97 25.39 -3.40 17.08
CA PRO A 97 24.03 -3.07 16.72
C PRO A 97 23.94 -2.18 15.49
N THR A 98 22.96 -2.45 14.64
CA THR A 98 22.50 -1.53 13.60
C THR A 98 21.10 -1.03 13.95
N ARG A 99 20.92 0.28 14.11
CA ARG A 99 19.58 0.86 14.31
C ARG A 99 18.87 0.96 12.97
N VAL A 100 17.65 0.43 12.92
CA VAL A 100 16.74 0.50 11.78
C VAL A 100 15.52 1.31 12.24
N SER A 101 15.37 2.51 11.72
CA SER A 101 14.31 3.41 12.17
C SER A 101 13.92 4.41 11.09
N ALA A 102 12.65 4.81 11.10
CA ALA A 102 12.14 5.96 10.35
C ALA A 102 11.13 6.75 11.19
N SER A 103 10.56 7.81 10.61
CA SER A 103 9.70 8.77 11.31
C SER A 103 8.30 8.26 11.65
N THR A 104 7.79 7.25 10.94
CA THR A 104 6.43 6.71 11.14
C THR A 104 6.46 5.18 11.13
N HIS A 105 5.41 4.53 11.64
CA HIS A 105 5.31 3.06 11.58
C HIS A 105 5.30 2.54 10.13
N TYR A 106 4.79 3.32 9.17
CA TYR A 106 4.76 2.96 7.75
C TYR A 106 6.14 3.05 7.11
N SER A 107 6.84 4.17 7.32
CA SER A 107 8.22 4.32 6.82
C SER A 107 9.20 3.40 7.56
N ASN A 108 8.90 3.02 8.80
CA ASN A 108 9.70 2.07 9.55
C ASN A 108 9.61 0.65 8.95
N ALA A 109 8.41 0.24 8.51
CA ALA A 109 8.24 -1.02 7.77
C ALA A 109 9.10 -1.05 6.50
N ILE A 110 9.17 0.06 5.77
CA ILE A 110 10.02 0.21 4.58
C ILE A 110 11.50 0.17 4.95
N ALA A 111 11.92 0.86 6.01
CA ALA A 111 13.30 0.86 6.49
C ALA A 111 13.77 -0.56 6.87
N VAL A 112 12.90 -1.33 7.53
CA VAL A 112 13.12 -2.75 7.84
C VAL A 112 13.26 -3.57 6.57
N ALA A 113 12.36 -3.43 5.61
CA ALA A 113 12.44 -4.15 4.34
C ALA A 113 13.75 -3.88 3.58
N ASN A 114 14.18 -2.62 3.55
CA ASN A 114 15.44 -2.19 2.93
C ASN A 114 16.66 -2.74 3.67
N HIS A 115 16.67 -2.66 5.01
CA HIS A 115 17.77 -3.18 5.83
C HIS A 115 18.03 -4.68 5.59
N PHE A 116 16.96 -5.46 5.40
CA PHE A 116 17.07 -6.87 5.09
C PHE A 116 17.24 -7.19 3.60
N ASN A 117 17.54 -6.17 2.77
CA ASN A 117 17.74 -6.26 1.31
C ASN A 117 16.66 -7.10 0.62
N PHE A 118 15.40 -6.88 1.00
CA PHE A 118 14.32 -7.68 0.52
C PHE A 118 13.91 -7.32 -0.90
N GLN A 119 13.89 -8.31 -1.78
CA GLN A 119 13.32 -8.20 -3.11
C GLN A 119 12.26 -9.28 -3.31
N ALA A 120 11.03 -8.85 -3.56
CA ALA A 120 9.97 -9.74 -3.99
C ALA A 120 8.99 -9.04 -4.91
N LYS A 121 8.30 -9.86 -5.71
CA LYS A 121 7.20 -9.42 -6.56
C LYS A 121 5.86 -9.44 -5.84
N HIS A 122 5.76 -10.15 -4.72
CA HIS A 122 4.58 -10.23 -3.88
C HIS A 122 4.88 -9.66 -2.50
N ILE A 123 3.96 -8.92 -1.88
CA ILE A 123 4.00 -8.52 -0.46
C ILE A 123 2.62 -8.67 0.21
N PHE A 124 2.63 -8.78 1.54
CA PHE A 124 1.41 -8.65 2.35
C PHE A 124 1.29 -7.24 2.91
N ILE A 125 0.06 -6.75 3.02
CA ILE A 125 -0.28 -5.46 3.62
C ILE A 125 -1.36 -5.66 4.67
N GLY A 126 -1.21 -4.98 5.80
CA GLY A 126 -2.22 -4.93 6.85
C GLY A 126 -2.28 -3.56 7.52
N THR A 127 -3.27 -3.39 8.40
CA THR A 127 -3.48 -2.13 9.11
C THR A 127 -2.41 -1.83 10.16
N GLY A 128 -1.92 -0.60 10.19
CA GLY A 128 -1.05 -0.09 11.27
C GLY A 128 -1.81 0.33 12.53
N ASN A 129 -3.15 0.26 12.49
CA ASN A 129 -4.02 0.78 13.56
C ASN A 129 -4.61 -0.32 14.45
N ASN A 130 -4.59 -1.59 14.01
CA ASN A 130 -5.15 -2.71 14.76
C ASN A 130 -4.33 -4.00 14.60
N PHE A 131 -4.52 -4.96 15.52
CA PHE A 131 -3.53 -6.02 15.77
C PHE A 131 -3.85 -7.39 15.15
N ALA A 132 -5.10 -7.85 15.20
CA ALA A 132 -5.41 -9.27 15.03
C ALA A 132 -5.02 -9.84 13.65
N ASP A 133 -5.45 -9.17 12.58
CA ASP A 133 -5.23 -9.65 11.20
C ASP A 133 -3.75 -9.53 10.79
N THR A 134 -3.03 -8.57 11.37
CA THR A 134 -1.66 -8.28 10.97
C THR A 134 -0.65 -9.26 11.53
N ILE A 135 -0.83 -9.77 12.76
CA ILE A 135 0.04 -10.83 13.31
C ILE A 135 -0.06 -12.12 12.49
N ALA A 136 -1.28 -12.59 12.25
CA ALA A 136 -1.51 -13.80 11.46
C ALA A 136 -0.93 -13.62 10.04
N GLY A 137 -1.05 -12.39 9.53
CA GLY A 137 -0.46 -11.97 8.28
C GLY A 137 1.05 -11.99 8.21
N ALA A 138 1.74 -11.52 9.26
CA ALA A 138 3.20 -11.56 9.31
C ALA A 138 3.71 -13.01 9.29
N VAL A 139 3.03 -13.93 9.99
CA VAL A 139 3.36 -15.37 9.93
C VAL A 139 3.15 -15.93 8.52
N LEU A 140 2.06 -15.54 7.85
CA LEU A 140 1.81 -15.92 6.47
C LEU A 140 2.87 -15.35 5.51
N ALA A 141 3.28 -14.10 5.69
CA ALA A 141 4.35 -13.48 4.93
C ALA A 141 5.68 -14.23 5.11
N SER A 142 6.02 -14.63 6.34
CA SER A 142 7.18 -15.49 6.63
C SER A 142 7.12 -16.80 5.83
N LYS A 143 5.95 -17.46 5.82
CA LYS A 143 5.75 -18.74 5.12
C LYS A 143 5.90 -18.60 3.60
N HIS A 144 5.49 -17.46 3.05
CA HIS A 144 5.62 -17.14 1.63
C HIS A 144 6.98 -16.50 1.28
N ASN A 145 7.92 -16.46 2.24
CA ASN A 145 9.23 -15.84 2.07
C ASN A 145 9.15 -14.39 1.55
N THR A 146 8.16 -13.64 2.05
CA THR A 146 7.87 -12.28 1.61
C THR A 146 7.79 -11.30 2.78
N GLY A 147 7.72 -10.01 2.46
CA GLY A 147 7.63 -8.90 3.38
C GLY A 147 6.20 -8.56 3.77
N PHE A 148 6.11 -7.71 4.80
CA PHE A 148 4.87 -7.22 5.35
C PHE A 148 4.96 -5.69 5.50
N MET A 149 3.99 -4.97 4.93
CA MET A 149 3.91 -3.51 5.04
C MET A 149 2.66 -3.09 5.79
N LEU A 150 2.72 -1.91 6.40
CA LEU A 150 1.61 -1.31 7.11
C LEU A 150 0.97 -0.19 6.27
N VAL A 151 -0.34 -0.09 6.35
CA VAL A 151 -1.13 1.04 5.81
C VAL A 151 -2.03 1.62 6.89
N GLY A 152 -2.38 2.90 6.74
CA GLY A 152 -3.31 3.59 7.62
C GLY A 152 -4.74 3.57 7.07
N ASN A 153 -5.49 4.63 7.39
CA ASN A 153 -6.81 4.86 6.80
C ASN A 153 -6.74 5.21 5.30
N THR A 154 -5.57 5.69 4.86
CA THR A 154 -5.21 5.96 3.48
C THR A 154 -3.89 5.25 3.15
N LEU A 155 -3.60 5.09 1.85
CA LEU A 155 -2.33 4.55 1.38
C LEU A 155 -1.25 5.61 1.54
N PRO A 156 -0.22 5.41 2.38
CA PRO A 156 0.88 6.36 2.51
C PRO A 156 1.66 6.46 1.19
N SER A 157 2.09 7.66 0.82
CA SER A 157 2.85 7.87 -0.42
C SER A 157 4.15 7.09 -0.42
N GLU A 158 4.82 6.94 0.73
CA GLU A 158 6.08 6.19 0.79
C GLU A 158 5.87 4.69 0.53
N VAL A 159 4.73 4.14 0.96
CA VAL A 159 4.37 2.74 0.68
C VAL A 159 4.04 2.56 -0.80
N LYS A 160 3.32 3.53 -1.40
CA LYS A 160 3.07 3.55 -2.84
C LYS A 160 4.39 3.56 -3.63
N ASP A 161 5.29 4.48 -3.30
CA ASP A 161 6.58 4.63 -3.96
C ASP A 161 7.45 3.38 -3.78
N TYR A 162 7.42 2.76 -2.60
CA TYR A 162 8.11 1.50 -2.35
C TYR A 162 7.61 0.37 -3.28
N ILE A 163 6.28 0.24 -3.46
CA ILE A 163 5.68 -0.76 -4.36
C ILE A 163 6.16 -0.55 -5.79
N ILE A 164 6.15 0.69 -6.29
CA ILE A 164 6.57 1.05 -7.64
C ILE A 164 8.06 0.78 -7.83
N ASN A 165 8.91 1.36 -6.97
CA ASN A 165 10.36 1.38 -7.16
C ASN A 165 10.99 -0.02 -7.00
N ASN A 166 10.34 -0.91 -6.24
CA ASN A 166 10.80 -2.30 -6.09
C ASN A 166 10.10 -3.25 -7.09
N GLY A 167 9.25 -2.73 -7.98
CA GLY A 167 8.55 -3.48 -9.01
C GLY A 167 7.71 -4.62 -8.42
N ILE A 168 7.03 -4.36 -7.32
CA ILE A 168 6.10 -5.29 -6.68
C ILE A 168 4.85 -5.40 -7.56
N THR A 169 4.52 -6.59 -8.03
CA THR A 169 3.41 -6.83 -8.96
C THR A 169 2.17 -7.44 -8.30
N GLN A 170 2.33 -8.00 -7.10
CA GLN A 170 1.27 -8.64 -6.34
C GLN A 170 1.22 -8.09 -4.92
N VAL A 171 0.03 -7.75 -4.45
CA VAL A 171 -0.21 -7.32 -3.07
C VAL A 171 -1.38 -8.11 -2.50
N THR A 172 -1.21 -8.72 -1.34
CA THR A 172 -2.30 -9.35 -0.59
C THR A 172 -2.64 -8.50 0.63
N ILE A 173 -3.89 -8.02 0.69
CA ILE A 173 -4.40 -7.26 1.83
C ILE A 173 -4.96 -8.22 2.87
N LEU A 174 -4.64 -7.98 4.13
CA LEU A 174 -5.10 -8.78 5.26
C LEU A 174 -5.95 -7.93 6.19
N GLY A 175 -7.16 -8.43 6.44
CA GLY A 175 -8.22 -7.76 7.16
C GLY A 175 -9.32 -7.27 6.22
N GLY A 176 -10.54 -7.17 6.76
CA GLY A 176 -11.69 -6.66 6.00
C GLY A 176 -11.65 -5.13 5.82
N PRO A 177 -12.68 -4.54 5.16
CA PRO A 177 -12.76 -3.11 4.88
C PRO A 177 -12.65 -2.18 6.10
N VAL A 178 -12.94 -2.69 7.31
CA VAL A 178 -12.77 -1.95 8.58
C VAL A 178 -11.29 -1.83 8.96
N ALA A 179 -10.47 -2.83 8.65
CA ALA A 179 -9.04 -2.81 8.93
C ALA A 179 -8.27 -2.07 7.82
N VAL A 180 -8.53 -2.43 6.57
CA VAL A 180 -7.95 -1.79 5.38
C VAL A 180 -9.10 -1.43 4.45
N SER A 181 -9.36 -0.13 4.30
CA SER A 181 -10.52 0.37 3.55
C SER A 181 -10.47 0.02 2.06
N ASP A 182 -11.65 -0.04 1.43
CA ASP A 182 -11.74 -0.26 -0.03
C ASP A 182 -11.00 0.83 -0.81
N ALA A 183 -10.97 2.07 -0.30
CA ALA A 183 -10.20 3.16 -0.88
C ALA A 183 -8.68 2.87 -0.90
N VAL A 184 -8.14 2.25 0.15
CA VAL A 184 -6.74 1.81 0.17
C VAL A 184 -6.52 0.66 -0.80
N ALA A 185 -7.45 -0.30 -0.85
CA ALA A 185 -7.37 -1.42 -1.79
C ALA A 185 -7.40 -0.95 -3.26
N ASP A 186 -8.28 -0.03 -3.60
CA ASP A 186 -8.38 0.59 -4.93
C ASP A 186 -7.13 1.40 -5.27
N ALA A 187 -6.61 2.18 -4.31
CA ALA A 187 -5.35 2.91 -4.50
C ALA A 187 -4.16 1.97 -4.74
N ILE A 188 -4.12 0.77 -4.13
CA ILE A 188 -3.08 -0.24 -4.39
C ILE A 188 -3.27 -0.88 -5.78
N ARG A 189 -4.51 -1.20 -6.17
CA ARG A 189 -4.83 -1.76 -7.49
C ARG A 189 -4.40 -0.82 -8.62
N SER A 190 -4.48 0.49 -8.41
CA SER A 190 -4.07 1.47 -9.42
C SER A 190 -2.55 1.68 -9.53
N ILE A 191 -1.72 1.20 -8.59
CA ILE A 191 -0.25 1.42 -8.60
C ILE A 191 0.42 0.83 -9.84
N ASN A 192 0.07 -0.41 -10.20
CA ASN A 192 0.57 -1.08 -11.40
C ASN A 192 -0.34 -0.88 -12.61
N SER A 193 -1.33 -0.01 -12.49
CA SER A 193 -2.10 0.49 -13.62
C SER A 193 -1.35 1.63 -14.32
N GLN A 194 -0.01 1.59 -14.38
CA GLN A 194 0.74 2.19 -15.50
C GLN A 194 0.29 1.43 -16.76
N LYS A 195 -0.96 1.66 -17.17
CA LYS A 195 -1.53 1.13 -18.38
C LYS A 195 -0.57 1.55 -19.48
N GLU A 196 -0.14 0.60 -20.31
CA GLU A 196 0.48 0.96 -21.58
C GLU A 196 -0.37 2.06 -22.20
N THR A 197 0.25 3.15 -22.63
CA THR A 197 -0.48 4.31 -23.15
C THR A 197 -0.35 4.37 -24.66
N THR A 198 -1.39 4.84 -25.31
CA THR A 198 -1.34 5.28 -26.71
C THR A 198 -1.75 6.74 -26.81
N ILE A 199 -1.39 7.40 -27.92
CA ILE A 199 -1.75 8.79 -28.16
C ILE A 199 -2.92 8.85 -29.15
N VAL A 200 -4.01 9.49 -28.76
CA VAL A 200 -5.15 9.77 -29.65
C VAL A 200 -5.33 11.28 -29.72
N ASN A 201 -5.08 11.87 -30.91
CA ASN A 201 -5.15 13.32 -31.14
C ASN A 201 -4.40 14.16 -30.06
N GLY A 202 -3.21 13.69 -29.65
CA GLY A 202 -2.38 14.36 -28.65
C GLY A 202 -2.77 14.15 -27.19
N TYR A 203 -3.83 13.38 -26.90
CA TYR A 203 -4.20 12.94 -25.56
C TYR A 203 -3.49 11.64 -25.20
N THR A 204 -3.03 11.54 -23.95
CA THR A 204 -2.50 10.28 -23.40
C THR A 204 -3.68 9.40 -23.00
N THR A 205 -3.84 8.26 -23.66
CA THR A 205 -4.97 7.34 -23.47
C THR A 205 -4.47 5.96 -23.06
N PRO A 206 -5.25 5.15 -22.32
CA PRO A 206 -4.86 3.78 -22.02
C PRO A 206 -4.97 2.91 -23.27
N ALA A 207 -3.93 2.11 -23.56
CA ALA A 207 -3.88 1.19 -24.70
C ALA A 207 -4.95 0.08 -24.59
N VAL A 208 -5.32 -0.29 -23.36
CA VAL A 208 -6.44 -1.18 -23.07
C VAL A 208 -7.39 -0.47 -22.12
N THR A 209 -8.62 -0.24 -22.60
CA THR A 209 -9.66 0.44 -21.84
C THR A 209 -11.04 -0.07 -22.22
N ASP A 210 -11.96 0.03 -21.27
CA ASP A 210 -13.39 -0.22 -21.49
C ASP A 210 -14.13 0.98 -22.09
N LEU A 211 -13.49 2.15 -22.12
CA LEU A 211 -13.97 3.36 -22.75
C LEU A 211 -13.98 3.21 -24.27
N LYS A 212 -14.95 3.84 -24.93
CA LYS A 212 -14.85 4.10 -26.37
C LYS A 212 -14.27 5.49 -26.57
N ILE A 213 -13.13 5.57 -27.24
CA ILE A 213 -12.44 6.83 -27.52
C ILE A 213 -12.44 7.04 -29.04
N THR A 214 -13.02 8.15 -29.49
CA THR A 214 -13.12 8.48 -30.92
C THR A 214 -12.62 9.89 -31.20
N HIS A 215 -11.87 10.05 -32.27
CA HIS A 215 -11.50 11.33 -32.86
C HIS A 215 -12.08 11.39 -34.27
N GLU A 216 -12.73 12.49 -34.64
CA GLU A 216 -13.32 12.71 -35.96
C GLU A 216 -12.47 13.73 -36.74
N PRO A 217 -11.51 13.32 -37.59
CA PRO A 217 -10.61 14.25 -38.29
C PRO A 217 -11.32 15.25 -39.20
N HIS A 218 -12.54 14.91 -39.62
CA HIS A 218 -13.38 15.74 -40.49
C HIS A 218 -14.19 16.81 -39.73
N ARG A 219 -14.11 16.85 -38.39
CA ARG A 219 -14.75 17.83 -37.52
C ARG A 219 -13.71 18.48 -36.60
N PRO A 220 -12.89 19.43 -37.10
CA PRO A 220 -11.78 20.01 -36.34
C PRO A 220 -12.21 20.74 -35.06
N GLU A 221 -13.48 21.15 -34.96
CA GLU A 221 -14.09 21.69 -33.76
C GLU A 221 -14.25 20.67 -32.63
N LYS A 222 -14.39 19.37 -32.96
CA LYS A 222 -14.48 18.24 -32.02
C LYS A 222 -13.13 17.57 -31.86
N ASP A 223 -12.50 17.81 -30.73
CA ASP A 223 -11.15 17.35 -30.44
C ASP A 223 -11.12 15.85 -30.10
N LEU A 224 -11.99 15.41 -29.19
CA LEU A 224 -12.09 14.01 -28.74
C LEU A 224 -13.50 13.71 -28.21
N GLU A 225 -13.96 12.47 -28.39
CA GLU A 225 -15.14 11.93 -27.74
C GLU A 225 -14.77 10.69 -26.91
N ILE A 226 -15.29 10.64 -25.69
CA ILE A 226 -15.11 9.53 -24.75
C ILE A 226 -16.50 9.05 -24.31
N GLN A 227 -16.74 7.75 -24.40
CA GLN A 227 -17.97 7.12 -23.90
C GLN A 227 -17.64 6.22 -22.71
N VAL A 228 -18.28 6.49 -21.57
CA VAL A 228 -18.21 5.68 -20.34
C VAL A 228 -19.45 4.79 -20.26
N TYR A 229 -19.27 3.50 -20.00
CA TYR A 229 -20.36 2.53 -19.93
C TYR A 229 -20.72 2.18 -18.48
N THR A 230 -21.94 2.53 -18.06
CA THR A 230 -22.45 2.33 -16.69
C THR A 230 -22.59 0.86 -16.26
N HIS A 231 -22.69 -0.06 -17.21
CA HIS A 231 -22.76 -1.51 -16.93
C HIS A 231 -21.38 -2.18 -16.79
N LYS A 232 -20.28 -1.41 -16.97
CA LYS A 232 -18.90 -1.87 -16.79
C LYS A 232 -18.32 -1.33 -15.48
N ASN A 233 -17.08 -1.67 -15.15
CA ASN A 233 -16.41 -1.16 -13.95
C ASN A 233 -16.23 0.36 -14.03
N LEU A 234 -17.07 1.11 -13.32
CA LEU A 234 -17.08 2.57 -13.34
C LEU A 234 -15.81 3.17 -12.72
N ASN A 235 -15.33 2.63 -11.59
CA ASN A 235 -14.12 3.13 -10.93
C ASN A 235 -12.91 3.05 -11.88
N ALA A 236 -12.74 1.91 -12.56
CA ALA A 236 -11.66 1.73 -13.53
C ALA A 236 -11.78 2.68 -14.74
N GLN A 237 -13.01 2.92 -15.23
CA GLN A 237 -13.25 3.87 -16.31
C GLN A 237 -13.01 5.32 -15.89
N TYR A 238 -13.34 5.71 -14.66
CA TYR A 238 -13.09 7.06 -14.16
C TYR A 238 -11.59 7.34 -14.00
N GLU A 239 -10.79 6.35 -13.60
CA GLU A 239 -9.31 6.48 -13.64
C GLU A 239 -8.80 6.68 -15.08
N ASP A 240 -9.37 5.99 -16.06
CA ASP A 240 -9.02 6.20 -17.47
C ASP A 240 -9.40 7.60 -17.96
N VAL A 241 -10.59 8.09 -17.61
CA VAL A 241 -11.03 9.45 -17.92
C VAL A 241 -10.10 10.48 -17.27
N ARG A 242 -9.68 10.27 -16.00
CA ARG A 242 -8.71 11.14 -15.33
C ARG A 242 -7.39 11.22 -16.08
N MET A 243 -6.88 10.08 -16.55
CA MET A 243 -5.63 10.04 -17.30
C MET A 243 -5.76 10.79 -18.63
N ILE A 244 -6.86 10.58 -19.36
CA ILE A 244 -7.10 11.23 -20.66
C ILE A 244 -7.21 12.73 -20.47
N LEU A 245 -8.12 13.20 -19.60
CA LEU A 245 -8.33 14.63 -19.38
C LEU A 245 -7.10 15.28 -18.72
N GLY A 246 -6.45 14.62 -17.77
CA GLY A 246 -5.24 15.10 -17.10
C GLY A 246 -4.04 15.33 -18.05
N SER A 247 -4.08 14.79 -19.26
CA SER A 247 -3.06 15.07 -20.28
C SER A 247 -3.16 16.48 -20.90
N LYS A 248 -4.30 17.17 -20.75
CA LYS A 248 -4.57 18.50 -21.33
C LYS A 248 -5.26 19.49 -20.39
N PHE A 249 -5.84 19.03 -19.30
CA PHE A 249 -6.63 19.85 -18.37
C PHE A 249 -6.01 19.84 -16.97
N SER A 250 -6.25 20.91 -16.21
CA SER A 250 -5.80 21.01 -14.82
C SER A 250 -6.52 20.00 -13.93
N ALA A 251 -5.84 19.53 -12.87
CA ALA A 251 -6.40 18.55 -11.95
C ALA A 251 -7.74 18.98 -11.34
N SER A 252 -7.93 20.28 -11.08
CA SER A 252 -9.20 20.80 -10.55
C SER A 252 -10.35 20.59 -11.53
N VAL A 253 -10.14 20.90 -12.82
CA VAL A 253 -11.17 20.72 -13.86
C VAL A 253 -11.48 19.23 -14.05
N VAL A 254 -10.44 18.38 -14.03
CA VAL A 254 -10.61 16.94 -14.14
C VAL A 254 -11.48 16.40 -13.00
N GLU A 255 -11.18 16.74 -11.75
CA GLU A 255 -11.97 16.26 -10.61
C GLU A 255 -13.39 16.82 -10.58
N GLU A 256 -13.61 18.05 -11.07
CA GLU A 256 -14.97 18.59 -11.27
C GLU A 256 -15.78 17.76 -12.28
N VAL A 257 -15.16 17.37 -13.40
CA VAL A 257 -15.79 16.50 -14.40
C VAL A 257 -16.09 15.13 -13.81
N ILE A 258 -15.12 14.51 -13.11
CA ILE A 258 -15.31 13.19 -12.50
C ILE A 258 -16.43 13.22 -11.45
N SER A 259 -16.40 14.21 -10.56
CA SER A 259 -17.45 14.42 -9.56
C SER A 259 -18.83 14.52 -10.21
N TYR A 260 -18.95 15.22 -11.35
CA TYR A 260 -20.21 15.33 -12.06
C TYR A 260 -20.67 14.02 -12.72
N ILE A 261 -19.80 13.34 -13.47
CA ILE A 261 -20.19 12.10 -14.16
C ILE A 261 -20.46 10.94 -13.19
N SER A 262 -19.85 10.95 -12.00
CA SER A 262 -20.10 9.96 -10.95
C SER A 262 -21.53 9.96 -10.39
N GLN A 263 -22.32 11.01 -10.67
CA GLN A 263 -23.72 11.08 -10.27
C GLN A 263 -24.58 10.05 -11.01
N LYS A 264 -24.13 9.54 -12.17
CA LYS A 264 -24.80 8.48 -12.92
C LYS A 264 -24.10 7.14 -12.71
N THR A 265 -24.81 6.18 -12.12
CA THR A 265 -24.29 4.83 -11.81
C THR A 265 -25.07 3.70 -12.49
N ASP A 266 -26.21 3.99 -13.12
CA ASP A 266 -27.06 3.03 -13.82
C ASP A 266 -27.67 3.62 -15.10
N TRP A 267 -28.61 2.89 -15.72
CA TRP A 267 -29.28 3.30 -16.95
C TRP A 267 -30.38 4.38 -16.75
N VAL A 268 -30.82 4.69 -15.52
CA VAL A 268 -31.93 5.63 -15.23
C VAL A 268 -31.70 6.36 -13.89
N PRO A 269 -31.72 7.70 -13.81
CA PRO A 269 -32.15 8.68 -14.82
C PRO A 269 -31.01 9.26 -15.69
N ALA A 270 -31.34 10.18 -16.59
CA ALA A 270 -30.39 10.98 -17.36
C ALA A 270 -29.37 11.71 -16.46
N LEU A 271 -28.19 11.96 -17.05
CA LEU A 271 -27.25 12.96 -16.54
C LEU A 271 -27.40 14.21 -17.41
N PRO A 272 -27.92 15.33 -16.87
CA PRO A 272 -28.11 16.55 -17.66
C PRO A 272 -26.82 17.00 -18.37
N GLY A 273 -26.98 17.67 -19.50
CA GLY A 273 -25.85 18.26 -20.20
C GLY A 273 -25.18 19.33 -19.35
N LYS A 274 -23.86 19.25 -19.16
CA LYS A 274 -23.06 20.28 -18.48
C LYS A 274 -21.74 20.53 -19.22
N ALA A 275 -21.36 21.80 -19.32
CA ALA A 275 -20.10 22.23 -19.92
C ALA A 275 -19.09 22.68 -18.85
N PHE A 276 -17.83 22.30 -19.01
CA PHE A 276 -16.68 22.73 -18.19
C PHE A 276 -15.69 23.44 -19.12
N LYS A 277 -15.35 24.70 -18.81
CA LYS A 277 -14.48 25.53 -19.65
C LYS A 277 -13.10 25.66 -18.99
N SER A 278 -12.03 25.39 -19.75
CA SER A 278 -10.65 25.58 -19.30
C SER A 278 -9.74 25.86 -20.50
N ASP A 279 -8.87 26.86 -20.38
CA ASP A 279 -7.76 27.13 -21.33
C ASP A 279 -8.17 27.16 -22.81
N GLY A 280 -9.31 27.79 -23.11
CA GLY A 280 -9.85 27.93 -24.47
C GLY A 280 -10.54 26.68 -25.03
N LYS A 281 -10.64 25.60 -24.24
CA LYS A 281 -11.37 24.37 -24.57
C LYS A 281 -12.64 24.22 -23.74
N THR A 282 -13.57 23.44 -24.26
CA THR A 282 -14.82 23.08 -23.57
C THR A 282 -14.95 21.57 -23.47
N ILE A 283 -15.24 21.06 -22.28
CA ILE A 283 -15.65 19.66 -22.04
C ILE A 283 -17.16 19.66 -21.83
N GLU A 284 -17.91 19.04 -22.71
CA GLU A 284 -19.35 18.84 -22.56
C GLU A 284 -19.61 17.40 -22.16
N VAL A 285 -20.38 17.21 -21.09
CA VAL A 285 -20.76 15.88 -20.61
C VAL A 285 -22.27 15.75 -20.51
N GLY A 286 -22.77 14.55 -20.76
CA GLY A 286 -24.19 14.26 -20.60
C GLY A 286 -24.54 12.80 -20.89
N SER A 287 -25.72 12.40 -20.44
CA SER A 287 -26.27 11.08 -20.72
C SER A 287 -27.79 11.18 -20.85
N ALA A 288 -28.33 10.64 -21.94
CA ALA A 288 -29.77 10.59 -22.16
C ALA A 288 -30.47 9.65 -21.17
N ASP A 289 -31.79 9.81 -21.00
CA ASP A 289 -32.60 8.87 -20.26
C ASP A 289 -32.50 7.47 -20.85
N TYR A 290 -32.52 6.45 -19.97
CA TYR A 290 -32.43 5.04 -20.35
C TYR A 290 -31.16 4.67 -21.14
N SER A 291 -30.11 5.49 -21.06
CA SER A 291 -28.81 5.23 -21.68
C SER A 291 -27.83 4.57 -20.71
N TRP A 292 -27.14 3.54 -21.19
CA TRP A 292 -26.00 2.96 -20.48
C TRP A 292 -24.70 3.76 -20.63
N GLN A 293 -24.73 4.90 -21.33
CA GLN A 293 -23.53 5.63 -21.75
C GLN A 293 -23.53 7.06 -21.23
N ILE A 294 -22.41 7.49 -20.67
CA ILE A 294 -22.10 8.90 -20.45
C ILE A 294 -21.18 9.34 -21.59
N ASN A 295 -21.57 10.38 -22.31
CA ASN A 295 -20.77 10.96 -23.38
C ASN A 295 -20.01 12.16 -22.85
N ILE A 296 -18.72 12.24 -23.19
CA ILE A 296 -17.82 13.35 -22.89
C ILE A 296 -17.26 13.82 -24.22
N HIS A 297 -17.60 15.03 -24.63
CA HIS A 297 -17.10 15.66 -25.85
C HIS A 297 -16.15 16.79 -25.49
N ILE A 298 -15.02 16.86 -26.18
CA ILE A 298 -14.02 17.90 -26.01
C ILE A 298 -13.98 18.77 -27.27
N PHE A 299 -14.06 20.08 -27.10
CA PHE A 299 -14.06 21.05 -28.19
C PHE A 299 -12.88 22.01 -28.07
N ASN A 300 -12.32 22.43 -29.22
CA ASN A 300 -11.17 23.33 -29.31
C ASN A 300 -11.52 24.83 -29.19
N PHE A 301 -12.77 25.17 -28.88
CA PHE A 301 -13.23 26.54 -28.68
C PHE A 301 -14.22 26.63 -27.52
N THR A 302 -14.35 27.82 -26.94
CA THR A 302 -15.43 28.18 -26.01
C THR A 302 -16.55 28.89 -26.76
N TYR A 303 -17.74 28.27 -26.79
CA TYR A 303 -18.98 28.91 -27.25
C TYR A 303 -19.52 29.90 -26.21
#